data_AF-A0A7R8AJD9-F1
#
_entry.id   AF-A0A7R8AJD9-F1
#
_cell.length_a   1.000
_cell.length_b   1.000
_cell.length_c   1.000
_cell.angle_alpha   90.00
_cell.angle_beta   90.00
_cell.angle_gamma   90.00
#
_symmetry.space_group_name_H-M   'P 1'
#
loop_
_entity.id
_entity.type
_entity.pdbx_description
1 polymer ?
#
loop_
_entity_poly.entity_id
_entity_poly.type
_entity_poly.pdbx_seq_one_letter_code
_entity_poly.pdbx_strand_id
1 'polypeptide(L)'
;MTERIWAGQVPPVQAPDRDPPDLNNLDQLTYDQAVAYIEDFPDLSEHIYRWGRGQENFWKDTPRLLTQNAAIEWHEEINPTAITFTPQNIADNNNGINFPIDYLVRRDKIHALHALHQAGLWTPTEYNAYGFSHLRLAYDNRAELVFNYIAYHARHDLDFARSHPAVPSLHGKSFLSGDLVNHLDWLLEIGEYKLFTVWWKYLDTPPTTLNSEGNEVCLNKNSLISLFQTAPLGMASYLRENNNIHLETVDTSNFRGSVWHFALKNPNSNFIEYLAKYANRNTIDILASHMESPLETARTLDRFNHFKQLLSAGANPDSMVLLDLLDLPRPSGKWFKAALGYFRNINPNPGGQVSGGTLIHQVITSLHHKITDVQSNPHLSTAQKAGKRRRLKTRAADLIRLVRGGSLQGRPDLTTRDEQGKTAMALAREHGYHELYAALEPSPLPNIAIPQVARRNSLMPQLQQLQPGALIPARGHRYPTRSSRLRGV
;
A
#
# COMPACT_ATOMS: atom_id res chain seq x y z
N MET A 1 18.65 6.12 -14.39
CA MET A 1 18.42 7.03 -15.54
C MET A 1 17.08 7.74 -15.43
N THR A 2 16.02 7.03 -15.04
CA THR A 2 14.68 7.59 -14.72
C THR A 2 14.70 8.73 -13.69
N GLU A 3 15.56 8.67 -12.66
CA GLU A 3 15.71 9.77 -11.68
C GLU A 3 16.05 11.12 -12.33
N ARG A 4 16.81 11.12 -13.43
CA ARG A 4 17.13 12.36 -14.16
C ARG A 4 15.89 12.96 -14.82
N ILE A 5 15.02 12.12 -15.37
CA ILE A 5 13.76 12.55 -16.00
C ILE A 5 12.88 13.25 -14.98
N TRP A 6 12.77 12.68 -13.77
CA TRP A 6 12.04 13.30 -12.66
C TRP A 6 12.72 14.55 -12.09
N ALA A 7 14.00 14.78 -12.38
CA ALA A 7 14.69 16.04 -12.16
C ALA A 7 14.55 17.03 -13.35
N GLY A 8 13.73 16.70 -14.35
CA GLY A 8 13.52 17.51 -15.55
C GLY A 8 14.64 17.42 -16.58
N GLN A 9 15.47 16.38 -16.53
CA GLN A 9 16.61 16.19 -17.42
C GLN A 9 16.48 14.90 -18.23
N VAL A 10 16.75 14.99 -19.53
CA VAL A 10 16.91 13.79 -20.37
C VAL A 10 18.30 13.19 -20.12
N PRO A 11 18.46 11.84 -20.10
CA PRO A 11 19.78 11.21 -20.04
C PRO A 11 20.71 11.70 -21.18
N PRO A 12 22.04 11.55 -21.09
CA PRO A 12 22.94 11.94 -22.18
C PRO A 12 22.69 11.06 -23.40
N VAL A 13 22.82 11.66 -24.59
CA VAL A 13 22.75 10.97 -25.88
C VAL A 13 23.99 10.08 -26.03
N GLN A 14 23.81 8.84 -26.47
CA GLN A 14 24.94 8.01 -26.90
C GLN A 14 25.37 8.45 -28.29
N ALA A 15 26.68 8.51 -28.55
CA ALA A 15 27.18 8.85 -29.87
C ALA A 15 26.69 7.80 -30.89
N PRO A 16 26.14 8.22 -32.05
CA PRO A 16 25.68 7.28 -33.05
C PRO A 16 26.84 6.56 -33.72
N ASP A 17 26.62 5.30 -34.12
CA ASP A 17 27.61 4.46 -34.82
C ASP A 17 27.65 4.72 -36.34
N ARG A 18 27.02 5.79 -36.82
CA ARG A 18 26.95 6.17 -38.23
C ARG A 18 27.18 7.67 -38.43
N ASP A 19 27.44 8.07 -39.66
CA ASP A 19 27.55 9.48 -40.05
C ASP A 19 26.17 10.16 -40.14
N PRO A 20 26.08 11.47 -39.84
CA PRO A 20 24.83 12.22 -39.99
C PRO A 20 24.39 12.27 -41.46
N PRO A 21 23.07 12.33 -41.73
CA PRO A 21 22.56 12.44 -43.09
C PRO A 21 22.93 13.79 -43.71
N ASP A 22 23.11 13.80 -45.04
CA ASP A 22 23.20 15.05 -45.80
C ASP A 22 21.81 15.69 -45.89
N LEU A 23 21.61 16.79 -45.16
CA LEU A 23 20.34 17.51 -45.09
C LEU A 23 19.91 18.11 -46.45
N ASN A 24 20.82 18.24 -47.43
CA ASN A 24 20.47 18.72 -48.77
C ASN A 24 19.91 17.60 -49.67
N ASN A 25 20.03 16.34 -49.26
CA ASN A 25 19.66 15.17 -50.03
C ASN A 25 18.62 14.28 -49.33
N LEU A 26 17.80 14.86 -48.45
CA LEU A 26 16.77 14.12 -47.71
C LEU A 26 15.76 13.43 -48.65
N ASP A 27 15.50 14.00 -49.83
CA ASP A 27 14.61 13.43 -50.86
C ASP A 27 15.03 12.03 -51.37
N GLN A 28 16.26 11.61 -51.10
CA GLN A 28 16.77 10.28 -51.46
C GLN A 28 16.54 9.23 -50.36
N LEU A 29 16.10 9.65 -49.17
CA LEU A 29 15.90 8.75 -48.04
C LEU A 29 14.62 7.95 -48.19
N THR A 30 14.67 6.67 -47.85
CA THR A 30 13.47 5.87 -47.58
C THR A 30 12.88 6.25 -46.22
N TYR A 31 11.62 5.88 -45.98
CA TYR A 31 10.97 6.07 -44.69
C TYR A 31 11.82 5.51 -43.53
N ASP A 32 12.25 4.24 -43.64
CA ASP A 32 13.04 3.58 -42.61
C ASP A 32 14.39 4.27 -42.37
N GLN A 33 15.02 4.80 -43.42
CA GLN A 33 16.26 5.56 -43.30
C GLN A 33 16.03 6.88 -42.58
N ALA A 34 15.00 7.63 -42.95
CA ALA A 34 14.67 8.90 -42.30
C ALA A 34 14.36 8.70 -40.82
N VAL A 35 13.58 7.69 -40.46
CA VAL A 35 13.28 7.35 -39.06
C VAL A 35 14.54 6.93 -38.31
N ALA A 36 15.40 6.10 -38.90
CA ALA A 36 16.67 5.72 -38.28
C ALA A 36 17.58 6.93 -38.03
N TYR A 37 17.59 7.92 -38.93
CA TYR A 37 18.33 9.17 -38.71
C TYR A 37 17.71 10.04 -37.62
N ILE A 38 16.38 10.08 -37.49
CA ILE A 38 15.71 10.72 -36.34
C ILE A 38 16.13 10.04 -35.04
N GLU A 39 16.19 8.71 -35.00
CA GLU A 39 16.61 7.97 -33.81
C GLU A 39 18.05 8.28 -33.39
N ASP A 40 18.97 8.27 -34.36
CA ASP A 40 20.41 8.31 -34.12
C ASP A 40 20.95 9.74 -34.00
N PHE A 41 20.26 10.72 -34.57
CA PHE A 41 20.63 12.14 -34.52
C PHE A 41 19.49 13.00 -33.96
N PRO A 42 19.32 13.03 -32.62
CA PRO A 42 18.28 13.82 -31.97
C PRO A 42 18.28 15.31 -32.37
N ASP A 43 19.45 15.90 -32.57
CA ASP A 43 19.60 17.30 -32.97
C ASP A 43 19.06 17.59 -34.39
N LEU A 44 18.95 16.56 -35.22
CA LEU A 44 18.40 16.64 -36.58
C LEU A 44 16.93 16.21 -36.64
N SER A 45 16.37 15.72 -35.53
CA SER A 45 15.02 15.15 -35.48
C SER A 45 13.95 16.13 -35.97
N GLU A 46 14.00 17.40 -35.53
CA GLU A 46 13.06 18.42 -35.99
C GLU A 46 13.12 18.60 -37.51
N HIS A 47 14.32 18.76 -38.06
CA HIS A 47 14.50 19.07 -39.47
C HIS A 47 14.02 17.92 -40.35
N ILE A 48 14.45 16.69 -40.03
CA ILE A 48 14.04 15.50 -40.77
C ILE A 48 12.52 15.30 -40.63
N TYR A 49 11.96 15.47 -39.42
CA TYR A 49 10.52 15.32 -39.19
C TYR A 49 9.67 16.36 -39.95
N ARG A 50 10.11 17.63 -40.04
CA ARG A 50 9.41 18.65 -40.84
C ARG A 50 9.52 18.35 -42.34
N TRP A 51 10.68 17.89 -42.81
CA TRP A 51 10.87 17.53 -44.22
C TRP A 51 9.86 16.46 -44.65
N GLY A 52 9.77 15.32 -43.97
CA GLY A 52 8.83 14.27 -44.39
C GLY A 52 7.35 14.63 -44.15
N ARG A 53 7.03 15.70 -43.39
CA ARG A 53 5.66 16.22 -43.30
C ARG A 53 5.27 16.94 -44.61
N GLY A 54 6.26 17.51 -45.29
CA GLY A 54 6.09 18.14 -46.59
C GLY A 54 6.06 17.14 -47.75
N GLN A 55 6.57 15.93 -47.56
CA GLN A 55 6.64 14.89 -48.59
C GLN A 55 5.33 14.11 -48.69
N GLU A 56 4.81 14.00 -49.91
CA GLU A 56 3.62 13.20 -50.21
C GLU A 56 3.88 11.72 -49.89
N ASN A 57 2.95 11.08 -49.17
CA ASN A 57 3.03 9.67 -48.74
C ASN A 57 4.16 9.31 -47.75
N PHE A 58 4.88 10.29 -47.18
CA PHE A 58 5.97 10.01 -46.23
C PHE A 58 5.47 9.95 -44.79
N TRP A 59 4.91 11.05 -44.27
CA TRP A 59 4.04 11.07 -43.07
C TRP A 59 3.09 12.29 -43.06
N LYS A 60 2.70 12.77 -44.26
CA LYS A 60 1.90 14.00 -44.50
C LYS A 60 0.55 14.03 -43.77
N ASP A 61 0.03 12.87 -43.37
CA ASP A 61 -1.29 12.70 -42.77
C ASP A 61 -1.26 12.22 -41.32
N THR A 62 -0.13 12.32 -40.61
CA THR A 62 -0.13 11.97 -39.17
C THR A 62 -0.96 13.01 -38.39
N PRO A 63 -2.16 12.67 -37.90
CA PRO A 63 -2.97 13.61 -37.14
C PRO A 63 -2.38 13.78 -35.74
N ARG A 64 -2.62 14.95 -35.13
CA ARG A 64 -2.32 15.17 -33.71
C ARG A 64 -3.58 14.94 -32.89
N LEU A 65 -3.62 13.84 -32.15
CA LEU A 65 -4.82 13.42 -31.42
C LEU A 65 -4.67 13.79 -29.94
N LEU A 66 -4.82 15.07 -29.62
CA LEU A 66 -4.58 15.61 -28.27
C LEU A 66 -5.57 15.09 -27.21
N THR A 67 -6.74 14.63 -27.63
CA THR A 67 -7.81 14.15 -26.74
C THR A 67 -8.39 12.84 -27.28
N GLN A 68 -9.17 12.15 -26.44
CA GLN A 68 -9.93 10.99 -26.89
C GLN A 68 -10.90 11.33 -28.02
N ASN A 69 -11.59 12.48 -27.93
CA ASN A 69 -12.53 12.93 -28.95
C ASN A 69 -11.85 13.20 -30.28
N ALA A 70 -10.65 13.79 -30.28
CA ALA A 70 -9.89 14.00 -31.51
C ALA A 70 -9.57 12.67 -32.22
N ALA A 71 -9.27 11.61 -31.48
CA ALA A 71 -9.06 10.28 -32.06
C ALA A 71 -10.34 9.69 -32.66
N ILE A 72 -11.50 9.91 -32.01
CA ILE A 72 -12.80 9.48 -32.53
C ILE A 72 -13.14 10.23 -33.81
N GLU A 73 -13.06 11.57 -33.77
CA GLU A 73 -13.35 12.46 -34.89
C GLU A 73 -12.50 12.10 -36.11
N TRP A 74 -11.20 11.82 -35.91
CA TRP A 74 -10.33 11.37 -37.00
C TRP A 74 -10.81 10.07 -37.66
N HIS A 75 -11.25 9.09 -36.87
CA HIS A 75 -11.79 7.85 -37.41
C HIS A 75 -13.14 8.04 -38.11
N GLU A 76 -13.99 8.94 -37.60
CA GLU A 76 -15.27 9.32 -38.22
C GLU A 76 -15.06 10.10 -39.53
N GLU A 77 -14.03 10.93 -39.64
CA GLU A 77 -13.68 11.63 -40.88
C GLU A 77 -13.24 10.67 -41.99
N ILE A 78 -12.44 9.65 -41.66
CA ILE A 78 -11.99 8.64 -42.63
C ILE A 78 -13.12 7.68 -43.00
N ASN A 79 -13.98 7.33 -42.03
CA ASN A 79 -15.09 6.41 -42.23
C ASN A 79 -16.41 6.96 -41.67
N PRO A 80 -17.06 7.91 -42.38
CA PRO A 80 -18.21 8.65 -41.88
C PRO A 80 -19.50 7.84 -41.75
N THR A 81 -19.51 6.60 -42.24
CA THR A 81 -20.66 5.70 -42.13
C THR A 81 -20.59 4.79 -40.91
N ALA A 82 -19.45 4.74 -40.21
CA ALA A 82 -19.27 3.92 -39.02
C ALA A 82 -19.83 4.61 -37.76
N ILE A 83 -20.78 3.97 -37.09
CA ILE A 83 -21.32 4.41 -35.78
C ILE A 83 -20.51 3.80 -34.62
N THR A 84 -19.80 2.70 -34.90
CA THR A 84 -18.87 2.00 -34.00
C THR A 84 -17.72 1.44 -34.83
N PHE A 85 -16.52 1.42 -34.28
CA PHE A 85 -15.34 0.91 -35.00
C PHE A 85 -15.00 -0.52 -34.56
N THR A 86 -14.92 -1.43 -35.52
CA THR A 86 -14.32 -2.74 -35.26
C THR A 86 -12.78 -2.63 -35.28
N PRO A 87 -12.04 -3.57 -34.65
CA PRO A 87 -10.58 -3.59 -34.75
C PRO A 87 -10.08 -3.60 -36.21
N GLN A 88 -10.82 -4.23 -37.12
CA GLN A 88 -10.50 -4.21 -38.55
C GLN A 88 -10.70 -2.82 -39.15
N ASN A 89 -11.79 -2.11 -38.83
CA ASN A 89 -11.99 -0.74 -39.32
C ASN A 89 -10.88 0.21 -38.84
N ILE A 90 -10.41 0.04 -37.61
CA ILE A 90 -9.29 0.82 -37.09
C ILE A 90 -8.02 0.50 -37.88
N ALA A 91 -7.73 -0.78 -38.13
CA ALA A 91 -6.58 -1.18 -38.93
C ALA A 91 -6.66 -0.65 -40.36
N ASP A 92 -7.83 -0.70 -40.99
CA ASP A 92 -8.06 -0.23 -42.35
C ASP A 92 -7.90 1.29 -42.45
N ASN A 93 -8.45 2.06 -41.50
CA ASN A 93 -8.28 3.52 -41.45
C ASN A 93 -6.81 3.94 -41.27
N ASN A 94 -6.02 3.10 -40.60
CA ASN A 94 -4.59 3.33 -40.39
C ASN A 94 -3.70 2.78 -41.50
N ASN A 95 -4.26 2.04 -42.46
CA ASN A 95 -3.48 1.34 -43.47
C ASN A 95 -2.79 2.33 -44.43
N GLY A 96 -1.50 2.11 -44.68
CA GLY A 96 -0.70 2.97 -45.56
C GLY A 96 -0.26 4.30 -44.92
N ILE A 97 -0.60 4.57 -43.65
CA ILE A 97 -0.16 5.75 -42.93
C ILE A 97 1.06 5.40 -42.08
N ASN A 98 2.12 6.20 -42.23
CA ASN A 98 3.31 6.09 -41.40
C ASN A 98 3.17 6.95 -40.14
N PHE A 99 3.49 6.38 -38.98
CA PHE A 99 3.45 7.05 -37.69
C PHE A 99 4.83 7.06 -37.01
N PRO A 100 5.75 7.98 -37.40
CA PRO A 100 7.09 8.03 -36.83
C PRO A 100 7.09 8.20 -35.30
N ILE A 101 6.18 9.01 -34.76
CA ILE A 101 6.08 9.23 -33.30
C ILE A 101 5.77 7.93 -32.56
N ASP A 102 4.78 7.17 -33.03
CA ASP A 102 4.44 5.86 -32.47
C ASP A 102 5.65 4.93 -32.47
N TYR A 103 6.40 4.91 -33.57
CA TYR A 103 7.61 4.11 -33.69
C TYR A 103 8.66 4.50 -32.65
N LEU A 104 8.94 5.80 -32.50
CA LEU A 104 9.89 6.34 -31.53
C LEU A 104 9.47 6.05 -30.08
N VAL A 105 8.16 6.14 -29.78
CA VAL A 105 7.60 5.79 -28.47
C VAL A 105 7.83 4.32 -28.16
N ARG A 106 7.49 3.41 -29.09
CA ARG A 106 7.65 1.96 -28.89
C ARG A 106 9.10 1.54 -28.69
N ARG A 107 10.05 2.28 -29.26
CA ARG A 107 11.50 1.96 -29.21
C ARG A 107 12.28 2.74 -28.16
N ASP A 108 11.59 3.43 -27.26
CA ASP A 108 12.18 4.19 -26.15
C ASP A 108 13.16 5.29 -26.59
N LYS A 109 12.90 5.93 -27.74
CA LYS A 109 13.78 6.94 -28.35
C LYS A 109 13.56 8.33 -27.75
N ILE A 110 13.84 8.44 -26.46
CA ILE A 110 13.53 9.62 -25.66
C ILE A 110 14.19 10.91 -26.17
N HIS A 111 15.41 10.86 -26.70
CA HIS A 111 16.12 12.07 -27.15
C HIS A 111 15.48 12.69 -28.39
N ALA A 112 15.15 11.87 -29.38
CA ALA A 112 14.43 12.31 -30.57
C ALA A 112 13.05 12.88 -30.19
N LEU A 113 12.32 12.16 -29.34
CA LEU A 113 11.03 12.61 -28.82
C LEU A 113 11.14 13.91 -28.02
N HIS A 114 12.20 14.10 -27.22
CA HIS A 114 12.45 15.34 -26.51
C HIS A 114 12.67 16.51 -27.48
N ALA A 115 13.48 16.34 -28.52
CA ALA A 115 13.69 17.36 -29.55
C ALA A 115 12.37 17.73 -30.27
N LEU A 116 11.58 16.71 -30.65
CA LEU A 116 10.27 16.92 -31.27
C LEU A 116 9.28 17.61 -30.33
N HIS A 117 9.32 17.32 -29.02
CA HIS A 117 8.53 18.03 -28.01
C HIS A 117 8.93 19.50 -27.91
N GLN A 118 10.22 19.81 -27.83
CA GLN A 118 10.71 21.20 -27.80
C GLN A 118 10.32 21.99 -29.06
N ALA A 119 10.27 21.33 -30.21
CA ALA A 119 9.84 21.92 -31.49
C ALA A 119 8.31 22.03 -31.64
N GLY A 120 7.51 21.56 -30.66
CA GLY A 120 6.04 21.56 -30.71
C GLY A 120 5.45 20.57 -31.73
N LEU A 121 6.23 19.59 -32.17
CA LEU A 121 5.85 18.57 -33.16
C LEU A 121 5.24 17.31 -32.52
N TRP A 122 5.40 17.14 -31.21
CA TRP A 122 4.83 16.05 -30.42
C TRP A 122 4.42 16.57 -29.03
N THR A 123 3.30 16.10 -28.49
CA THR A 123 2.91 16.36 -27.10
C THR A 123 2.83 15.05 -26.33
N PRO A 124 3.50 14.93 -25.17
CA PRO A 124 3.55 13.66 -24.43
C PRO A 124 2.18 13.08 -24.03
N THR A 125 1.18 13.92 -23.81
CA THR A 125 -0.17 13.54 -23.37
C THR A 125 -1.15 13.23 -24.52
N GLU A 126 -0.68 13.13 -25.76
CA GLU A 126 -1.54 12.83 -26.90
C GLU A 126 -1.80 11.31 -27.06
N TYR A 127 -2.77 10.99 -27.92
CA TYR A 127 -3.15 9.64 -28.32
C TYR A 127 -2.55 9.31 -29.69
N ASN A 128 -2.35 8.03 -29.95
CA ASN A 128 -2.06 7.56 -31.30
C ASN A 128 -3.34 7.28 -32.10
N ALA A 129 -3.17 7.04 -33.40
CA ALA A 129 -4.25 6.75 -34.33
C ALA A 129 -4.90 5.36 -34.13
N TYR A 130 -4.37 4.55 -33.20
CA TYR A 130 -5.06 3.36 -32.70
C TYR A 130 -5.89 3.65 -31.46
N GLY A 131 -5.98 4.91 -31.00
CA GLY A 131 -6.73 5.28 -29.81
C GLY A 131 -6.06 4.92 -28.49
N PHE A 132 -4.75 4.70 -28.43
CA PHE A 132 -4.01 4.52 -27.19
C PHE A 132 -3.28 5.80 -26.82
N SER A 133 -3.32 6.18 -25.55
CA SER A 133 -2.43 7.24 -25.05
C SER A 133 -0.97 6.82 -25.26
N HIS A 134 -0.09 7.76 -25.58
CA HIS A 134 1.34 7.43 -25.74
C HIS A 134 1.96 6.88 -24.44
N LEU A 135 1.42 7.24 -23.27
CA LEU A 135 1.84 6.65 -22.00
C LEU A 135 1.58 5.12 -21.98
N ARG A 136 0.39 4.69 -22.42
CA ARG A 136 0.07 3.26 -22.53
C ARG A 136 0.93 2.59 -23.59
N LEU A 137 1.08 3.22 -24.76
CA LEU A 137 1.90 2.67 -25.83
C LEU A 137 3.35 2.41 -25.36
N ALA A 138 3.92 3.35 -24.61
CA ALA A 138 5.25 3.20 -24.02
C ALA A 138 5.31 2.02 -23.04
N TYR A 139 4.31 1.89 -22.16
CA TYR A 139 4.23 0.79 -21.20
C TYR A 139 4.13 -0.58 -21.89
N ASP A 140 3.21 -0.74 -22.84
CA ASP A 140 2.96 -2.00 -23.56
C ASP A 140 4.22 -2.46 -24.34
N ASN A 141 5.12 -1.54 -24.67
CA ASN A 141 6.38 -1.80 -25.38
C ASN A 141 7.63 -1.76 -24.49
N ARG A 142 7.47 -1.63 -23.16
CA ARG A 142 8.59 -1.55 -22.18
C ARG A 142 9.56 -0.39 -22.45
N ALA A 143 9.05 0.72 -23.00
CA ALA A 143 9.81 1.94 -23.25
C ALA A 143 9.89 2.79 -21.96
N GLU A 144 10.81 2.40 -21.07
CA GLU A 144 10.90 2.93 -19.70
C GLU A 144 11.21 4.44 -19.65
N LEU A 145 12.13 4.94 -20.48
CA LEU A 145 12.52 6.35 -20.47
C LEU A 145 11.40 7.24 -21.00
N VAL A 146 10.77 6.84 -22.10
CA VAL A 146 9.63 7.54 -22.69
C VAL A 146 8.42 7.50 -21.77
N PHE A 147 8.11 6.35 -21.16
CA PHE A 147 7.04 6.23 -20.17
C PHE A 147 7.20 7.22 -19.02
N ASN A 148 8.40 7.28 -18.42
CA ASN A 148 8.69 8.22 -17.33
C ASN A 148 8.68 9.69 -17.79
N TYR A 149 9.11 9.97 -19.02
CA TYR A 149 9.10 11.33 -19.56
C TYR A 149 7.67 11.82 -19.80
N ILE A 150 6.80 10.97 -20.35
CA ILE A 150 5.39 11.28 -20.51
C ILE A 150 4.76 11.53 -19.15
N ALA A 151 4.97 10.65 -18.18
CA ALA A 151 4.42 10.81 -16.84
C ALA A 151 4.94 12.08 -16.13
N TYR A 152 6.22 12.44 -16.32
CA TYR A 152 6.76 13.70 -15.82
C TYR A 152 6.02 14.89 -16.43
N HIS A 153 5.83 14.94 -17.74
CA HIS A 153 5.14 16.06 -18.40
C HIS A 153 3.63 16.11 -18.09
N ALA A 154 3.00 14.96 -17.85
CA ALA A 154 1.59 14.85 -17.49
C ALA A 154 1.29 15.15 -16.00
N ARG A 155 2.31 15.35 -15.15
CA ARG A 155 2.15 15.40 -13.68
C ARG A 155 1.19 16.49 -13.17
N HIS A 156 0.95 17.54 -13.96
CA HIS A 156 0.03 18.64 -13.65
C HIS A 156 -1.17 18.70 -14.61
N ASP A 157 -1.29 17.72 -15.51
CA ASP A 157 -2.37 17.64 -16.49
C ASP A 157 -3.52 16.80 -15.92
N LEU A 158 -4.49 17.50 -15.33
CA LEU A 158 -5.64 16.88 -14.68
C LEU A 158 -6.60 16.22 -15.69
N ASP A 159 -6.72 16.80 -16.90
CA ASP A 159 -7.58 16.26 -17.95
C ASP A 159 -7.01 14.96 -18.48
N PHE A 160 -5.70 14.90 -18.71
CA PHE A 160 -5.04 13.65 -19.07
C PHE A 160 -5.14 12.61 -17.95
N ALA A 161 -4.92 12.99 -16.68
CA ALA A 161 -5.04 12.06 -15.55
C ALA A 161 -6.45 11.46 -15.42
N ARG A 162 -7.51 12.19 -15.81
CA ARG A 162 -8.92 11.74 -15.86
C ARG A 162 -9.28 10.97 -17.12
N SER A 163 -8.51 11.14 -18.18
CA SER A 163 -8.73 10.47 -19.45
C SER A 163 -8.45 8.96 -19.32
N HIS A 164 -9.03 8.18 -20.22
CA HIS A 164 -8.86 6.73 -20.26
C HIS A 164 -7.61 6.39 -21.09
N PRO A 165 -6.76 5.42 -20.70
CA PRO A 165 -5.51 5.11 -21.40
C PRO A 165 -5.70 4.54 -22.82
N ALA A 166 -6.92 4.13 -23.16
CA ALA A 166 -7.37 3.75 -24.51
C ALA A 166 -8.75 4.36 -24.80
N VAL A 167 -9.08 4.73 -26.03
CA VAL A 167 -10.37 5.35 -26.35
C VAL A 167 -11.48 4.29 -26.32
N PRO A 168 -12.44 4.32 -25.38
CA PRO A 168 -13.40 3.22 -25.21
C PRO A 168 -14.35 3.02 -26.38
N SER A 169 -14.66 4.06 -27.15
CA SER A 169 -15.51 3.97 -28.36
C SER A 169 -14.81 3.27 -29.54
N LEU A 170 -13.47 3.25 -29.55
CA LEU A 170 -12.69 2.54 -30.56
C LEU A 170 -12.48 1.07 -30.19
N HIS A 171 -12.30 0.76 -28.91
CA HIS A 171 -11.94 -0.60 -28.46
C HIS A 171 -13.08 -1.37 -27.79
N GLY A 172 -14.19 -0.70 -27.49
CA GLY A 172 -15.28 -1.24 -26.67
C GLY A 172 -14.98 -1.19 -25.18
N LYS A 173 -16.04 -1.27 -24.36
CA LYS A 173 -15.95 -1.20 -22.88
C LYS A 173 -15.25 -2.40 -22.23
N SER A 174 -15.03 -3.48 -22.97
CA SER A 174 -14.44 -4.74 -22.48
C SER A 174 -12.94 -4.89 -22.75
N PHE A 175 -12.31 -3.93 -23.45
CA PHE A 175 -10.89 -4.04 -23.83
C PHE A 175 -9.93 -3.84 -22.67
N LEU A 176 -10.39 -3.17 -21.62
CA LEU A 176 -9.73 -3.10 -20.31
C LEU A 176 -10.69 -3.64 -19.27
N SER A 177 -10.22 -3.77 -18.02
CA SER A 177 -11.14 -4.06 -16.92
C SER A 177 -12.32 -3.10 -17.02
N GLY A 178 -13.56 -3.61 -17.10
CA GLY A 178 -14.74 -2.79 -17.41
C GLY A 178 -15.01 -1.67 -16.39
N ASP A 179 -14.26 -1.69 -15.29
CA ASP A 179 -14.27 -0.72 -14.21
C ASP A 179 -13.19 0.36 -14.35
N LEU A 180 -12.23 0.24 -15.27
CA LEU A 180 -11.19 1.23 -15.50
C LEU A 180 -11.81 2.51 -16.05
N VAL A 181 -11.59 3.64 -15.36
CA VAL A 181 -12.16 4.92 -15.80
C VAL A 181 -11.10 5.95 -16.18
N ASN A 182 -9.87 5.83 -15.67
CA ASN A 182 -8.82 6.82 -15.96
C ASN A 182 -7.38 6.27 -15.90
N HIS A 183 -6.39 7.10 -16.24
CA HIS A 183 -4.96 6.75 -16.17
C HIS A 183 -4.48 6.45 -14.75
N LEU A 184 -5.03 7.07 -13.71
CA LEU A 184 -4.63 6.82 -12.33
C LEU A 184 -5.10 5.44 -11.85
N ASP A 185 -6.31 5.02 -12.21
CA ASP A 185 -6.76 3.64 -12.00
C ASP A 185 -5.84 2.65 -12.74
N TRP A 186 -5.43 3.01 -13.95
CA TRP A 186 -4.62 2.13 -14.78
C TRP A 186 -3.24 1.90 -14.16
N LEU A 187 -2.63 2.95 -13.60
CA LEU A 187 -1.37 2.83 -12.85
C LEU A 187 -1.51 1.88 -11.66
N LEU A 188 -2.65 1.90 -10.96
CA LEU A 188 -2.92 0.97 -9.85
C LEU A 188 -3.13 -0.46 -10.33
N GLU A 189 -3.83 -0.64 -11.47
CA GLU A 189 -4.07 -1.94 -12.10
C GLU A 189 -2.77 -2.61 -12.55
N ILE A 190 -1.85 -1.86 -13.17
CA ILE A 190 -0.55 -2.38 -13.62
C ILE A 190 0.52 -2.45 -12.52
N GLY A 191 0.21 -1.99 -11.30
CA GLY A 191 1.10 -2.08 -10.15
C GLY A 191 2.12 -0.94 -9.99
N GLU A 192 1.96 0.16 -10.74
CA GLU A 192 2.82 1.36 -10.69
C GLU A 192 2.46 2.29 -9.52
N TYR A 193 2.38 1.73 -8.30
CA TYR A 193 1.93 2.44 -7.08
C TYR A 193 2.80 3.65 -6.71
N LYS A 194 4.11 3.59 -7.00
CA LYS A 194 5.03 4.71 -6.76
C LYS A 194 4.71 5.87 -7.68
N LEU A 195 4.50 5.59 -8.96
CA LEU A 195 4.16 6.61 -9.95
C LEU A 195 2.78 7.21 -9.65
N PHE A 196 1.79 6.37 -9.33
CA PHE A 196 0.49 6.84 -8.85
C PHE A 196 0.65 7.83 -7.69
N THR A 197 1.44 7.47 -6.66
CA THR A 197 1.63 8.31 -5.48
C THR A 197 2.30 9.66 -5.81
N VAL A 198 3.28 9.65 -6.71
CA VAL A 198 3.98 10.87 -7.14
C VAL A 198 3.04 11.77 -7.94
N TRP A 199 2.36 11.21 -8.93
CA TRP A 199 1.45 11.94 -9.80
C TRP A 199 0.26 12.51 -9.02
N TRP A 200 -0.35 11.71 -8.14
CA TRP A 200 -1.45 12.16 -7.28
C TRP A 200 -1.08 13.41 -6.47
N LYS A 201 0.12 13.44 -5.88
CA LYS A 201 0.59 14.61 -5.13
C LYS A 201 0.77 15.86 -6.00
N TYR A 202 1.25 15.69 -7.23
CA TYR A 202 1.42 16.82 -8.15
C TYR A 202 0.08 17.40 -8.62
N LEU A 203 -0.94 16.56 -8.80
CA LEU A 203 -2.31 16.99 -9.11
C LEU A 203 -2.98 17.73 -7.94
N ASP A 204 -2.60 17.38 -6.72
CA ASP A 204 -3.15 17.97 -5.48
C ASP A 204 -2.35 19.18 -4.96
N THR A 205 -1.27 19.59 -5.64
CA THR A 205 -0.50 20.79 -5.30
C THR A 205 -1.09 22.01 -6.05
N PRO A 206 -1.33 23.18 -5.40
CA PRO A 206 -2.26 24.19 -5.90
C PRO A 206 -1.90 24.83 -7.26
N PRO A 207 -2.91 25.33 -8.02
CA PRO A 207 -4.23 25.77 -7.55
C PRO A 207 -5.37 24.84 -7.99
N THR A 208 -5.27 23.56 -7.69
CA THR A 208 -6.43 22.65 -7.71
C THR A 208 -6.52 21.97 -6.36
N THR A 209 -7.23 22.57 -5.41
CA THR A 209 -7.94 21.73 -4.47
C THR A 209 -8.83 20.84 -5.32
N LEU A 210 -8.61 19.53 -5.32
CA LEU A 210 -9.45 18.53 -6.00
C LEU A 210 -10.94 18.59 -5.60
N ASN A 211 -11.33 19.52 -4.71
CA ASN A 211 -12.64 19.70 -4.09
C ASN A 211 -13.38 20.99 -4.52
N SER A 212 -13.13 21.55 -5.70
CA SER A 212 -14.10 22.48 -6.30
C SER A 212 -15.08 21.67 -7.17
N GLU A 213 -16.36 21.67 -6.81
CA GLU A 213 -17.44 20.91 -7.47
C GLU A 213 -17.22 20.74 -8.98
N GLY A 214 -17.11 19.49 -9.43
CA GLY A 214 -16.80 19.13 -10.83
C GLY A 214 -15.36 18.73 -11.12
N ASN A 215 -14.44 18.86 -10.14
CA ASN A 215 -13.02 18.51 -10.30
C ASN A 215 -12.52 17.22 -9.60
N GLU A 216 -13.42 16.35 -9.17
CA GLU A 216 -13.02 15.13 -8.45
C GLU A 216 -12.45 14.07 -9.40
N VAL A 217 -11.26 13.54 -9.09
CA VAL A 217 -10.76 12.33 -9.73
C VAL A 217 -11.34 11.13 -9.00
N CYS A 218 -12.31 10.48 -9.63
CA CYS A 218 -12.94 9.28 -9.08
C CYS A 218 -12.07 8.05 -9.36
N LEU A 219 -11.66 7.35 -8.30
CA LEU A 219 -11.05 6.03 -8.43
C LEU A 219 -12.11 4.94 -8.41
N ASN A 220 -11.94 3.93 -9.25
CA ASN A 220 -12.88 2.81 -9.28
C ASN A 220 -12.73 1.92 -8.01
N LYS A 221 -13.68 1.01 -7.83
CA LYS A 221 -13.71 0.09 -6.67
C LYS A 221 -12.44 -0.77 -6.56
N ASN A 222 -11.90 -1.25 -7.68
CA ASN A 222 -10.72 -2.11 -7.71
C ASN A 222 -9.44 -1.33 -7.37
N SER A 223 -9.36 -0.07 -7.77
CA SER A 223 -8.31 0.88 -7.40
C SER A 223 -8.32 1.19 -5.92
N LEU A 224 -9.50 1.42 -5.33
CA LEU A 224 -9.64 1.59 -3.88
C LEU A 224 -9.19 0.34 -3.11
N ILE A 225 -9.54 -0.84 -3.61
CA ILE A 225 -9.05 -2.12 -3.09
C ILE A 225 -7.52 -2.23 -3.21
N SER A 226 -6.96 -1.86 -4.35
CA SER A 226 -5.52 -1.92 -4.61
C SER A 226 -4.75 -0.97 -3.70
N LEU A 227 -5.27 0.25 -3.51
CA LEU A 227 -4.73 1.21 -2.54
C LEU A 227 -4.83 0.69 -1.11
N PHE A 228 -5.97 0.11 -0.72
CA PHE A 228 -6.10 -0.49 0.60
C PHE A 228 -5.03 -1.56 0.86
N GLN A 229 -4.68 -2.35 -0.16
CA GLN A 229 -3.69 -3.41 -0.06
C GLN A 229 -2.24 -2.94 -0.13
N THR A 230 -1.96 -1.70 -0.54
CA THR A 230 -0.57 -1.28 -0.84
C THR A 230 -0.18 0.04 -0.18
N ALA A 231 -1.13 0.91 0.11
CA ALA A 231 -0.86 2.24 0.64
C ALA A 231 -0.25 2.16 2.04
N PRO A 232 0.84 2.91 2.31
CA PRO A 232 1.32 3.12 3.67
C PRO A 232 0.39 4.07 4.43
N LEU A 233 0.50 4.09 5.76
CA LEU A 233 -0.24 4.98 6.67
C LEU A 233 -0.30 6.45 6.18
N GLY A 234 0.84 7.01 5.78
CA GLY A 234 0.95 8.40 5.37
C GLY A 234 0.12 8.71 4.12
N MET A 235 0.14 7.81 3.12
CA MET A 235 -0.64 7.97 1.90
C MET A 235 -2.14 7.79 2.17
N ALA A 236 -2.52 6.76 2.93
CA ALA A 236 -3.92 6.54 3.28
C ALA A 236 -4.53 7.72 4.06
N SER A 237 -3.78 8.27 5.02
CA SER A 237 -4.23 9.45 5.79
C SER A 237 -4.33 10.68 4.89
N TYR A 238 -3.36 10.88 4.00
CA TYR A 238 -3.35 11.98 3.04
C TYR A 238 -4.58 11.94 2.12
N LEU A 239 -4.84 10.78 1.49
CA LEU A 239 -5.97 10.57 0.59
C LEU A 239 -7.30 10.85 1.27
N ARG A 240 -7.45 10.45 2.53
CA ARG A 240 -8.65 10.73 3.31
C ARG A 240 -8.80 12.21 3.63
N GLU A 241 -7.76 12.82 4.20
CA GLU A 241 -7.83 14.18 4.76
C GLU A 241 -7.92 15.26 3.69
N ASN A 242 -7.34 15.03 2.50
CA ASN A 242 -7.27 16.03 1.44
C ASN A 242 -8.21 15.74 0.26
N ASN A 243 -8.51 14.47 -0.02
CA ASN A 243 -9.19 14.07 -1.26
C ASN A 243 -10.49 13.29 -1.04
N ASN A 244 -11.00 13.20 0.20
CA ASN A 244 -12.24 12.52 0.53
C ASN A 244 -12.27 11.02 0.10
N ILE A 245 -11.10 10.37 0.00
CA ILE A 245 -11.00 8.95 -0.34
C ILE A 245 -10.99 8.11 0.94
N HIS A 246 -12.04 7.32 1.13
CA HIS A 246 -12.27 6.53 2.35
C HIS A 246 -11.90 5.06 2.16
N LEU A 247 -10.65 4.70 2.47
CA LEU A 247 -10.19 3.31 2.33
C LEU A 247 -10.81 2.35 3.38
N GLU A 248 -11.21 2.84 4.54
CA GLU A 248 -11.82 2.06 5.62
C GLU A 248 -13.26 1.62 5.36
N THR A 249 -13.88 2.14 4.30
CA THR A 249 -15.23 1.77 3.86
C THR A 249 -15.21 0.97 2.56
N VAL A 250 -14.03 0.53 2.12
CA VAL A 250 -13.90 -0.34 0.94
C VAL A 250 -14.74 -1.59 1.12
N ASP A 251 -15.49 -1.93 0.07
CA ASP A 251 -16.37 -3.09 0.08
C ASP A 251 -15.55 -4.39 0.19
N THR A 252 -15.73 -5.08 1.32
CA THR A 252 -15.11 -6.37 1.62
C THR A 252 -16.02 -7.55 1.28
N SER A 253 -17.13 -7.39 0.57
CA SER A 253 -18.07 -8.49 0.23
C SER A 253 -17.39 -9.69 -0.44
N ASN A 254 -16.39 -9.44 -1.29
CA ASN A 254 -15.60 -10.49 -1.96
C ASN A 254 -14.52 -11.11 -1.05
N PHE A 255 -14.38 -10.64 0.19
CA PHE A 255 -13.43 -11.12 1.16
C PHE A 255 -14.16 -11.62 2.42
N ARG A 256 -13.81 -12.82 2.88
CA ARG A 256 -14.38 -13.37 4.11
C ARG A 256 -13.82 -12.60 5.33
N GLY A 257 -14.51 -11.54 5.75
CA GLY A 257 -14.18 -10.79 6.97
C GLY A 257 -14.40 -9.28 6.87
N SER A 258 -14.06 -8.58 7.95
CA SER A 258 -14.04 -7.11 8.03
C SER A 258 -12.80 -6.50 7.35
N VAL A 259 -12.79 -5.16 7.19
CA VAL A 259 -11.61 -4.40 6.73
C VAL A 259 -10.35 -4.68 7.55
N TRP A 260 -10.49 -5.02 8.84
CA TRP A 260 -9.36 -5.39 9.70
C TRP A 260 -8.67 -6.68 9.26
N HIS A 261 -9.43 -7.68 8.80
CA HIS A 261 -8.85 -8.88 8.21
C HIS A 261 -8.21 -8.55 6.87
N PHE A 262 -8.86 -7.72 6.07
CA PHE A 262 -8.35 -7.35 4.76
C PHE A 262 -7.00 -6.62 4.88
N ALA A 263 -6.82 -5.82 5.93
CA ALA A 263 -5.59 -5.06 6.17
C ALA A 263 -4.36 -5.95 6.42
N LEU A 264 -4.56 -7.23 6.73
CA LEU A 264 -3.48 -8.21 6.84
C LEU A 264 -2.84 -8.55 5.49
N LYS A 265 -3.51 -8.22 4.38
CA LYS A 265 -2.91 -8.29 3.03
C LYS A 265 -1.97 -7.12 2.76
N ASN A 266 -2.13 -5.99 3.44
CA ASN A 266 -1.27 -4.83 3.25
C ASN A 266 0.12 -5.10 3.85
N PRO A 267 1.23 -4.99 3.10
CA PRO A 267 2.56 -5.25 3.64
C PRO A 267 2.96 -4.26 4.74
N ASN A 268 2.37 -3.06 4.75
CA ASN A 268 2.65 -2.00 5.71
C ASN A 268 1.82 -2.19 6.98
N SER A 269 2.40 -2.80 8.02
CA SER A 269 1.68 -3.02 9.30
C SER A 269 1.16 -1.74 9.97
N ASN A 270 1.78 -0.58 9.71
CA ASN A 270 1.30 0.73 10.21
C ASN A 270 -0.01 1.19 9.54
N PHE A 271 -0.47 0.55 8.46
CA PHE A 271 -1.80 0.79 7.89
C PHE A 271 -2.92 0.47 8.89
N ILE A 272 -2.69 -0.44 9.84
CA ILE A 272 -3.62 -0.69 10.95
C ILE A 272 -3.83 0.57 11.80
N GLU A 273 -2.85 1.48 11.89
CA GLU A 273 -3.01 2.76 12.59
C GLU A 273 -3.96 3.71 11.85
N TYR A 274 -4.02 3.64 10.51
CA TYR A 274 -5.02 4.35 9.71
C TYR A 274 -6.43 3.83 10.06
N LEU A 275 -6.62 2.51 10.06
CA LEU A 275 -7.90 1.92 10.45
C LEU A 275 -8.26 2.24 11.91
N ALA A 276 -7.29 2.24 12.82
CA ALA A 276 -7.52 2.63 14.21
C ALA A 276 -8.00 4.07 14.34
N LYS A 277 -7.59 4.98 13.45
CA LYS A 277 -8.04 6.38 13.47
C LYS A 277 -9.43 6.55 12.88
N TYR A 278 -9.79 5.78 11.85
CA TYR A 278 -10.95 6.10 11.02
C TYR A 278 -11.99 4.99 10.84
N ALA A 279 -11.61 3.71 10.94
CA ALA A 279 -12.54 2.61 10.83
C ALA A 279 -13.40 2.50 12.10
N ASN A 280 -14.58 1.87 11.97
CA ASN A 280 -15.40 1.53 13.12
C ASN A 280 -14.68 0.46 13.98
N ARG A 281 -14.14 0.86 15.13
CA ARG A 281 -13.40 -0.03 16.04
C ARG A 281 -14.24 -1.17 16.60
N ASN A 282 -15.57 -1.05 16.66
CA ASN A 282 -16.43 -2.15 17.11
C ASN A 282 -16.37 -3.37 16.17
N THR A 283 -15.79 -3.20 14.98
CA THR A 283 -15.64 -4.28 13.99
C THR A 283 -14.28 -5.01 14.05
N ILE A 284 -13.37 -4.59 14.95
CA ILE A 284 -12.01 -5.14 15.05
C ILE A 284 -11.95 -6.59 15.51
N ASP A 285 -12.96 -7.03 16.27
CA ASP A 285 -13.06 -8.39 16.80
C ASP A 285 -14.17 -9.20 16.10
N ILE A 286 -14.79 -8.68 15.02
CA ILE A 286 -15.74 -9.46 14.21
C ILE A 286 -15.01 -10.66 13.64
N LEU A 287 -15.65 -11.82 13.68
CA LEU A 287 -15.08 -13.05 13.16
C LEU A 287 -15.32 -13.18 11.65
N ALA A 288 -14.31 -13.67 10.92
CA ALA A 288 -14.48 -14.13 9.55
C ALA A 288 -15.27 -15.45 9.48
N SER A 289 -15.59 -15.93 8.28
CA SER A 289 -16.41 -17.15 8.05
C SER A 289 -15.84 -18.43 8.68
N HIS A 290 -14.56 -18.45 9.05
CA HIS A 290 -13.91 -19.57 9.76
C HIS A 290 -13.85 -19.36 11.29
N MET A 291 -14.62 -18.40 11.80
CA MET A 291 -14.64 -17.98 13.21
C MET A 291 -13.31 -17.44 13.75
N GLU A 292 -12.38 -17.04 12.87
CA GLU A 292 -11.15 -16.36 13.28
C GLU A 292 -11.37 -14.85 13.37
N SER A 293 -10.87 -14.24 14.45
CA SER A 293 -10.71 -12.79 14.57
C SER A 293 -9.50 -12.31 13.74
N PRO A 294 -9.41 -11.00 13.41
CA PRO A 294 -8.23 -10.43 12.76
C PRO A 294 -6.92 -10.72 13.50
N LEU A 295 -6.97 -10.81 14.84
CA LEU A 295 -5.82 -11.10 15.68
C LEU A 295 -5.33 -12.55 15.48
N GLU A 296 -6.26 -13.51 15.43
CA GLU A 296 -5.95 -14.92 15.16
C GLU A 296 -5.47 -15.12 13.73
N THR A 297 -6.14 -14.52 12.75
CA THR A 297 -5.70 -14.57 11.34
C THR A 297 -4.29 -13.99 11.18
N ALA A 298 -3.95 -12.89 11.87
CA ALA A 298 -2.59 -12.33 11.84
C ALA A 298 -1.53 -13.32 12.36
N ARG A 299 -1.87 -14.15 13.36
CA ARG A 299 -1.01 -15.22 13.87
C ARG A 299 -0.90 -16.37 12.87
N THR A 300 -2.00 -16.82 12.29
CA THR A 300 -2.03 -17.88 11.27
C THR A 300 -1.19 -17.51 10.04
N LEU A 301 -1.17 -16.23 9.65
CA LEU A 301 -0.37 -15.70 8.55
C LEU A 301 1.09 -15.30 8.95
N ASP A 302 1.52 -15.57 10.18
CA ASP A 302 2.82 -15.15 10.78
C ASP A 302 3.13 -13.63 10.62
N ARG A 303 2.10 -12.79 10.64
CA ARG A 303 2.21 -11.31 10.53
C ARG A 303 2.36 -10.65 11.91
N PHE A 304 3.49 -10.90 12.58
CA PHE A 304 3.67 -10.45 13.97
C PHE A 304 3.60 -8.93 14.18
N ASN A 305 4.03 -8.13 13.21
CA ASN A 305 3.93 -6.67 13.31
C ASN A 305 2.48 -6.19 13.22
N HIS A 306 1.67 -6.74 12.29
CA HIS A 306 0.24 -6.46 12.21
C HIS A 306 -0.48 -6.87 13.48
N PHE A 307 -0.14 -8.02 14.04
CA PHE A 307 -0.68 -8.49 15.31
C PHE A 307 -0.42 -7.50 16.45
N LYS A 308 0.81 -6.98 16.60
CA LYS A 308 1.11 -5.94 17.58
C LYS A 308 0.29 -4.66 17.35
N GLN A 309 0.11 -4.28 16.08
CA GLN A 309 -0.65 -3.09 15.72
C GLN A 309 -2.15 -3.28 16.00
N LEU A 310 -2.72 -4.46 15.76
CA LEU A 310 -4.09 -4.82 16.12
C LEU A 310 -4.31 -4.74 17.64
N LEU A 311 -3.39 -5.29 18.44
CA LEU A 311 -3.44 -5.16 19.91
C LEU A 311 -3.41 -3.69 20.35
N SER A 312 -2.52 -2.90 19.74
CA SER A 312 -2.39 -1.47 20.03
C SER A 312 -3.64 -0.67 19.60
N ALA A 313 -4.33 -1.11 18.54
CA ALA A 313 -5.60 -0.56 18.07
C ALA A 313 -6.80 -1.00 18.93
N GLY A 314 -6.62 -1.95 19.84
CA GLY A 314 -7.63 -2.39 20.80
C GLY A 314 -8.26 -3.74 20.50
N ALA A 315 -7.70 -4.58 19.61
CA ALA A 315 -8.18 -5.95 19.41
C ALA A 315 -8.14 -6.74 20.73
N ASN A 316 -9.10 -7.65 20.93
CA ASN A 316 -9.24 -8.42 22.16
C ASN A 316 -8.36 -9.68 22.15
N PRO A 317 -7.30 -9.77 22.99
CA PRO A 317 -6.46 -10.96 23.05
C PRO A 317 -7.02 -12.06 23.97
N ASP A 318 -8.08 -11.81 24.74
CA ASP A 318 -8.41 -12.61 25.92
C ASP A 318 -8.67 -14.09 25.59
N SER A 319 -9.52 -14.36 24.59
CA SER A 319 -9.83 -15.73 24.17
C SER A 319 -8.57 -16.49 23.73
N MET A 320 -7.70 -15.83 22.97
CA MET A 320 -6.47 -16.44 22.47
C MET A 320 -5.47 -16.71 23.61
N VAL A 321 -5.34 -15.80 24.59
CA VAL A 321 -4.48 -16.02 25.77
C VAL A 321 -4.98 -17.21 26.60
N LEU A 322 -6.30 -17.30 26.83
CA LEU A 322 -6.90 -18.39 27.57
C LEU A 322 -6.72 -19.73 26.86
N LEU A 323 -6.94 -19.77 25.53
CA LEU A 323 -6.71 -20.97 24.72
C LEU A 323 -5.24 -21.40 24.72
N ASP A 324 -4.31 -20.45 24.54
CA ASP A 324 -2.87 -20.74 24.57
C ASP A 324 -2.46 -21.39 25.90
N LEU A 325 -3.00 -20.91 27.03
CA LEU A 325 -2.67 -21.43 28.36
C LEU A 325 -3.04 -22.90 28.55
N LEU A 326 -4.08 -23.41 27.88
CA LEU A 326 -4.44 -24.83 27.89
C LEU A 326 -3.26 -25.71 27.47
N ASP A 327 -2.42 -25.22 26.57
CA ASP A 327 -1.24 -25.93 26.07
C ASP A 327 0.07 -25.63 26.79
N LEU A 328 0.04 -24.78 27.82
CA LEU A 328 1.23 -24.28 28.52
C LEU A 328 2.28 -23.77 27.52
N PRO A 329 2.08 -22.59 26.95
CA PRO A 329 2.90 -22.07 25.88
C PRO A 329 4.31 -21.80 26.40
N ARG A 330 5.30 -21.69 25.50
CA ARG A 330 6.64 -21.28 25.94
C ARG A 330 6.58 -19.82 26.44
N PRO A 331 7.13 -19.48 27.61
CA PRO A 331 7.17 -18.09 28.10
C PRO A 331 7.88 -17.12 27.15
N SER A 332 8.81 -17.61 26.34
CA SER A 332 9.51 -16.85 25.30
C SER A 332 8.71 -16.69 23.99
N GLY A 333 7.51 -17.26 23.90
CA GLY A 333 6.66 -17.18 22.72
C GLY A 333 6.24 -15.74 22.43
N LYS A 334 6.69 -15.19 21.29
CA LYS A 334 6.47 -13.79 20.90
C LYS A 334 4.97 -13.42 20.88
N TRP A 335 4.12 -14.33 20.40
CA TRP A 335 2.66 -14.16 20.29
C TRP A 335 1.98 -14.07 21.65
N PHE A 336 2.15 -15.11 22.47
CA PHE A 336 1.58 -15.17 23.81
C PHE A 336 2.04 -13.99 24.67
N LYS A 337 3.35 -13.67 24.67
CA LYS A 337 3.89 -12.57 25.45
C LYS A 337 3.30 -11.21 25.04
N ALA A 338 3.13 -10.98 23.74
CA ALA A 338 2.51 -9.75 23.23
C ALA A 338 1.03 -9.70 23.61
N ALA A 339 0.28 -10.78 23.42
CA ALA A 339 -1.14 -10.88 23.77
C ALA A 339 -1.39 -10.66 25.26
N LEU A 340 -0.60 -11.31 26.12
CA LEU A 340 -0.66 -11.18 27.57
C LEU A 340 -0.45 -9.73 28.02
N GLY A 341 0.45 -8.99 27.35
CA GLY A 341 0.66 -7.57 27.62
C GLY A 341 -0.60 -6.71 27.45
N TYR A 342 -1.57 -7.16 26.65
CA TYR A 342 -2.85 -6.49 26.39
C TYR A 342 -4.06 -7.19 27.01
N PHE A 343 -3.86 -8.27 27.76
CA PHE A 343 -4.94 -9.05 28.37
C PHE A 343 -5.77 -8.17 29.31
N ARG A 344 -7.09 -8.14 29.07
CA ARG A 344 -7.98 -7.15 29.72
C ARG A 344 -8.34 -7.57 31.13
N ASN A 345 -8.57 -8.85 31.33
CA ASN A 345 -9.07 -9.41 32.59
C ASN A 345 -7.95 -9.95 33.51
N ILE A 346 -6.80 -9.28 33.57
CA ILE A 346 -5.63 -9.78 34.33
C ILE A 346 -5.90 -9.88 35.85
N ASN A 347 -6.82 -9.06 36.36
CA ASN A 347 -7.20 -9.03 37.77
C ASN A 347 -8.70 -8.73 37.94
N PRO A 348 -9.59 -9.70 37.64
CA PRO A 348 -11.02 -9.43 37.45
C PRO A 348 -11.80 -9.19 38.76
N ASN A 349 -11.30 -9.66 39.90
CA ASN A 349 -11.86 -9.39 41.23
C ASN A 349 -10.75 -9.49 42.31
N PRO A 350 -9.97 -8.41 42.55
CA PRO A 350 -8.81 -8.45 43.43
C PRO A 350 -9.17 -8.92 44.86
N GLY A 351 -8.54 -10.01 45.32
CA GLY A 351 -8.77 -10.59 46.65
C GLY A 351 -10.14 -11.25 46.85
N GLY A 352 -11.04 -11.11 45.87
CA GLY A 352 -12.35 -11.71 45.84
C GLY A 352 -12.36 -13.08 45.17
N GLN A 353 -13.56 -13.58 44.88
CA GLN A 353 -13.80 -14.86 44.22
C GLN A 353 -14.05 -14.65 42.72
N VAL A 354 -13.46 -15.49 41.88
CA VAL A 354 -13.55 -15.44 40.41
C VAL A 354 -13.80 -16.86 39.90
N SER A 355 -14.81 -17.07 39.05
CA SER A 355 -15.02 -18.38 38.42
C SER A 355 -13.83 -18.75 37.53
N GLY A 356 -13.32 -19.98 37.70
CA GLY A 356 -12.06 -20.43 37.10
C GLY A 356 -10.78 -19.74 37.64
N GLY A 357 -10.89 -18.79 38.57
CA GLY A 357 -9.75 -18.05 39.11
C GLY A 357 -9.07 -17.11 38.11
N THR A 358 -7.89 -16.59 38.48
CA THR A 358 -7.04 -15.75 37.63
C THR A 358 -6.27 -16.57 36.57
N LEU A 359 -5.56 -15.92 35.65
CA LEU A 359 -4.63 -16.61 34.72
C LEU A 359 -3.60 -17.50 35.43
N ILE A 360 -3.16 -17.13 36.64
CA ILE A 360 -2.27 -17.97 37.46
C ILE A 360 -2.93 -19.30 37.86
N HIS A 361 -4.23 -19.30 38.21
CA HIS A 361 -4.99 -20.52 38.48
C HIS A 361 -5.05 -21.38 37.22
N GLN A 362 -5.34 -20.76 36.07
CA GLN A 362 -5.36 -21.44 34.77
C GLN A 362 -4.02 -22.13 34.44
N VAL A 363 -2.87 -21.48 34.68
CA VAL A 363 -1.55 -22.12 34.49
C VAL A 363 -1.40 -23.37 35.36
N ILE A 364 -1.86 -23.34 36.61
CA ILE A 364 -1.77 -24.48 37.54
C ILE A 364 -2.70 -25.61 37.09
N THR A 365 -3.94 -25.29 36.71
CA THR A 365 -4.91 -26.27 36.19
C THR A 365 -4.42 -26.91 34.89
N SER A 366 -3.90 -26.13 33.94
CA SER A 366 -3.33 -26.66 32.70
C SER A 366 -2.08 -27.51 32.96
N LEU A 367 -1.24 -27.15 33.93
CA LEU A 367 -0.15 -28.01 34.38
C LEU A 367 -0.65 -29.34 34.92
N HIS A 368 -1.70 -29.31 35.73
CA HIS A 368 -2.30 -30.53 36.27
C HIS A 368 -2.76 -31.46 35.16
N HIS A 369 -3.57 -30.96 34.22
CA HIS A 369 -4.04 -31.73 33.07
C HIS A 369 -2.87 -32.30 32.25
N LYS A 370 -1.87 -31.49 31.87
CA LYS A 370 -0.72 -31.97 31.10
C LYS A 370 0.13 -33.00 31.86
N ILE A 371 0.23 -32.91 33.18
CA ILE A 371 0.92 -33.93 33.98
C ILE A 371 0.13 -35.24 34.00
N THR A 372 -1.19 -35.17 34.16
CA THR A 372 -2.09 -36.32 34.11
C THR A 372 -1.99 -37.02 32.75
N ASP A 373 -2.00 -36.28 31.64
CA ASP A 373 -1.80 -36.81 30.29
C ASP A 373 -0.45 -37.53 30.13
N VAL A 374 0.62 -36.95 30.68
CA VAL A 374 1.95 -37.58 30.65
C VAL A 374 1.98 -38.85 31.49
N GLN A 375 1.27 -38.88 32.61
CA GLN A 375 1.20 -40.05 33.50
C GLN A 375 0.40 -41.19 32.87
N SER A 376 -0.72 -40.88 32.22
CA SER A 376 -1.61 -41.85 31.58
C SER A 376 -1.07 -42.38 30.25
N ASN A 377 -0.14 -41.68 29.60
CA ASN A 377 0.41 -42.11 28.32
C ASN A 377 1.20 -43.43 28.42
N PRO A 378 0.77 -44.52 27.74
CA PRO A 378 1.42 -45.83 27.82
C PRO A 378 2.72 -45.91 27.01
N HIS A 379 2.94 -45.00 26.06
CA HIS A 379 4.11 -44.99 25.18
C HIS A 379 5.35 -44.32 25.78
N LEU A 380 5.28 -43.87 27.04
CA LEU A 380 6.38 -43.19 27.71
C LEU A 380 6.96 -44.06 28.83
N SER A 381 8.28 -44.22 28.84
CA SER A 381 8.98 -44.85 29.97
C SER A 381 8.91 -43.97 31.22
N THR A 382 9.14 -44.57 32.40
CA THR A 382 9.18 -43.85 33.67
C THR A 382 10.14 -42.66 33.65
N ALA A 383 11.32 -42.83 33.06
CA ALA A 383 12.32 -41.77 32.91
C ALA A 383 11.82 -40.64 31.99
N GLN A 384 11.18 -40.97 30.86
CA GLN A 384 10.60 -39.98 29.95
C GLN A 384 9.45 -39.21 30.61
N LYS A 385 8.58 -39.90 31.36
CA LYS A 385 7.50 -39.28 32.14
C LYS A 385 8.08 -38.29 33.17
N ALA A 386 9.08 -38.71 33.94
CA ALA A 386 9.75 -37.86 34.92
C ALA A 386 10.38 -36.60 34.26
N GLY A 387 11.09 -36.78 33.15
CA GLY A 387 11.69 -35.68 32.39
C GLY A 387 10.65 -34.69 31.85
N LYS A 388 9.55 -35.18 31.26
CA LYS A 388 8.46 -34.33 30.76
C LYS A 388 7.78 -33.56 31.90
N ARG A 389 7.45 -34.22 33.02
CA ARG A 389 6.87 -33.54 34.20
C ARG A 389 7.75 -32.41 34.71
N ARG A 390 9.07 -32.66 34.86
CA ARG A 390 10.02 -31.62 35.30
C ARG A 390 10.04 -30.40 34.36
N ARG A 391 10.02 -30.64 33.04
CA ARG A 391 9.97 -29.57 32.03
C ARG A 391 8.67 -28.78 32.10
N LEU A 392 7.52 -29.45 32.27
CA LEU A 392 6.22 -28.82 32.41
C LEU A 392 6.14 -27.95 33.67
N LYS A 393 6.60 -28.46 34.82
CA LYS A 393 6.66 -27.69 36.08
C LYS A 393 7.54 -26.45 35.97
N THR A 394 8.73 -26.58 35.36
CA THR A 394 9.64 -25.45 35.12
C THR A 394 8.97 -24.41 34.22
N ARG A 395 8.33 -24.85 33.13
CA ARG A 395 7.60 -23.96 32.22
C ARG A 395 6.44 -23.24 32.91
N ALA A 396 5.67 -23.95 33.73
CA ALA A 396 4.58 -23.35 34.50
C ALA A 396 5.10 -22.31 35.50
N ALA A 397 6.22 -22.56 36.20
CA ALA A 397 6.84 -21.57 37.08
C ALA A 397 7.23 -20.29 36.31
N ASP A 398 7.83 -20.44 35.12
CA ASP A 398 8.19 -19.29 34.28
C ASP A 398 6.97 -18.56 33.71
N LEU A 399 5.91 -19.28 33.34
CA LEU A 399 4.63 -18.68 32.94
C LEU A 399 3.97 -17.92 34.08
N ILE A 400 3.97 -18.45 35.30
CA ILE A 400 3.46 -17.76 36.48
C ILE A 400 4.24 -16.46 36.71
N ARG A 401 5.57 -16.49 36.63
CA ARG A 401 6.41 -15.28 36.74
C ARG A 401 6.05 -14.26 35.66
N LEU A 402 5.84 -14.71 34.42
CA LEU A 402 5.44 -13.85 33.31
C LEU A 402 4.06 -13.22 33.53
N VAL A 403 3.06 -14.01 33.90
CA VAL A 403 1.68 -13.56 34.20
C VAL A 403 1.66 -12.59 35.40
N ARG A 404 2.47 -12.85 36.43
CA ARG A 404 2.66 -11.93 37.56
C ARG A 404 3.25 -10.57 37.17
N GLY A 405 4.01 -10.52 36.08
CA GLY A 405 4.48 -9.26 35.49
C GLY A 405 3.33 -8.32 35.12
N GLY A 406 2.16 -8.88 34.80
CA GLY A 406 0.93 -8.16 34.50
C GLY A 406 0.75 -7.81 33.02
N SER A 407 -0.30 -7.05 32.77
CA SER A 407 -0.64 -6.45 31.48
C SER A 407 -0.72 -4.93 31.61
N LEU A 408 -1.07 -4.24 30.52
CA LEU A 408 -1.41 -2.81 30.56
C LEU A 408 -2.58 -2.49 31.51
N GLN A 409 -3.40 -3.48 31.89
CA GLN A 409 -4.50 -3.32 32.83
C GLN A 409 -4.11 -3.54 34.30
N GLY A 410 -2.84 -3.86 34.58
CA GLY A 410 -2.34 -4.04 35.93
C GLY A 410 -1.77 -5.43 36.17
N ARG A 411 -1.75 -5.87 37.43
CA ARG A 411 -1.14 -7.14 37.86
C ARG A 411 -2.18 -8.03 38.53
N PRO A 412 -2.06 -9.36 38.39
CA PRO A 412 -2.96 -10.28 39.07
C PRO A 412 -2.73 -10.21 40.58
N ASP A 413 -3.81 -10.21 41.36
CA ASP A 413 -3.76 -10.33 42.81
C ASP A 413 -3.61 -11.81 43.21
N LEU A 414 -2.57 -12.12 43.99
CA LEU A 414 -2.26 -13.48 44.45
C LEU A 414 -3.21 -13.96 45.55
N THR A 415 -3.99 -13.06 46.15
CA THR A 415 -4.99 -13.36 47.17
C THR A 415 -6.36 -13.70 46.58
N THR A 416 -6.57 -13.43 45.28
CA THR A 416 -7.78 -13.81 44.54
C THR A 416 -8.02 -15.31 44.63
N ARG A 417 -9.28 -15.69 44.78
CA ARG A 417 -9.73 -17.06 44.97
C ARG A 417 -10.50 -17.55 43.74
N ASP A 418 -10.34 -18.83 43.41
CA ASP A 418 -11.18 -19.51 42.43
C ASP A 418 -12.60 -19.77 42.96
N GLU A 419 -13.45 -20.39 42.15
CA GLU A 419 -14.83 -20.73 42.54
C GLU A 419 -14.94 -21.71 43.71
N GLN A 420 -13.88 -22.46 44.03
CA GLN A 420 -13.79 -23.32 45.22
C GLN A 420 -13.23 -22.57 46.44
N GLY A 421 -13.00 -21.27 46.35
CA GLY A 421 -12.48 -20.43 47.42
C GLY A 421 -10.98 -20.60 47.66
N LYS A 422 -10.24 -21.24 46.75
CA LYS A 422 -8.81 -21.50 46.88
C LYS A 422 -8.01 -20.40 46.19
N THR A 423 -6.92 -19.97 46.82
CA THR A 423 -5.92 -19.13 46.14
C THR A 423 -5.03 -19.99 45.24
N ALA A 424 -4.31 -19.37 44.30
CA ALA A 424 -3.36 -20.09 43.45
C ALA A 424 -2.30 -20.87 44.25
N MET A 425 -1.87 -20.34 45.40
CA MET A 425 -0.96 -21.04 46.32
C MET A 425 -1.63 -22.27 46.94
N ALA A 426 -2.89 -22.17 47.36
CA ALA A 426 -3.64 -23.29 47.91
C ALA A 426 -3.85 -24.39 46.86
N LEU A 427 -4.19 -24.01 45.62
CA LEU A 427 -4.36 -24.94 44.51
C LEU A 427 -3.05 -25.66 44.14
N ALA A 428 -1.92 -24.95 44.12
CA ALA A 428 -0.61 -25.57 43.91
C ALA A 428 -0.21 -26.55 45.03
N ARG A 429 -0.64 -26.29 46.28
CA ARG A 429 -0.42 -27.20 47.42
C ARG A 429 -1.23 -28.47 47.30
N GLU A 430 -2.51 -28.35 46.96
CA GLU A 430 -3.41 -29.48 46.75
C GLU A 430 -2.89 -30.45 45.69
N HIS A 431 -2.34 -29.93 44.58
CA HIS A 431 -1.76 -30.77 43.53
C HIS A 431 -0.30 -31.21 43.79
N GLY A 432 0.32 -30.80 44.90
CA GLY A 432 1.70 -31.19 45.25
C GLY A 432 2.79 -30.55 44.36
N TYR A 433 2.56 -29.34 43.85
CA TYR A 433 3.49 -28.62 42.96
C TYR A 433 4.39 -27.64 43.72
N HIS A 434 5.22 -28.16 44.61
CA HIS A 434 6.15 -27.39 45.45
C HIS A 434 7.10 -26.49 44.64
N GLU A 435 7.46 -26.90 43.42
CA GLU A 435 8.34 -26.14 42.53
C GLU A 435 7.75 -24.79 42.08
N LEU A 436 6.43 -24.60 42.23
CA LEU A 436 5.75 -23.35 41.90
C LEU A 436 5.76 -22.34 43.05
N TYR A 437 6.08 -22.74 44.29
CA TYR A 437 5.89 -21.87 45.47
C TYR A 437 6.73 -20.60 45.38
N ALA A 438 8.00 -20.71 44.98
CA ALA A 438 8.84 -19.53 44.76
C ALA A 438 8.29 -18.57 43.69
N ALA A 439 7.55 -19.09 42.70
CA ALA A 439 6.89 -18.27 41.69
C ALA A 439 5.55 -17.70 42.16
N LEU A 440 4.96 -18.21 43.25
CA LEU A 440 3.69 -17.79 43.83
C LEU A 440 3.85 -16.95 45.11
N GLU A 441 5.04 -16.91 45.70
CA GLU A 441 5.34 -16.07 46.86
C GLU A 441 5.41 -14.58 46.46
N PRO A 442 4.84 -13.68 47.27
CA PRO A 442 5.01 -12.25 47.08
C PRO A 442 6.49 -11.91 47.26
N SER A 443 7.15 -11.54 46.16
CA SER A 443 8.56 -11.16 46.13
C SER A 443 8.62 -9.77 45.49
N PRO A 444 9.52 -8.87 45.92
CA PRO A 444 9.75 -7.61 45.22
C PRO A 444 10.31 -7.92 43.82
N LEU A 445 9.42 -8.00 42.83
CA LEU A 445 9.80 -8.27 41.45
C LEU A 445 10.50 -7.04 40.85
N PRO A 446 11.57 -7.22 40.06
CA PRO A 446 12.20 -6.13 39.33
C PRO A 446 11.18 -5.45 38.42
N ASN A 447 11.26 -4.12 38.30
CA ASN A 447 10.43 -3.32 37.40
C ASN A 447 10.62 -3.79 35.94
N ILE A 448 9.79 -4.72 35.49
CA ILE A 448 9.65 -5.00 34.06
C ILE A 448 8.95 -3.78 33.49
N ALA A 449 9.67 -2.99 32.70
CA ALA A 449 9.11 -1.86 31.99
C ALA A 449 7.96 -2.36 31.10
N ILE A 450 6.73 -2.11 31.54
CA ILE A 450 5.55 -2.26 30.70
C ILE A 450 5.75 -1.24 29.57
N PRO A 451 5.67 -1.63 28.28
CA PRO A 451 5.80 -0.68 27.18
C PRO A 451 4.81 0.46 27.39
N GLN A 452 5.31 1.66 27.69
CA GLN A 452 4.47 2.83 27.63
C GLN A 452 4.18 3.09 26.16
N VAL A 453 3.02 2.61 25.70
CA VAL A 453 2.40 3.19 24.52
C VAL A 453 2.06 4.60 24.91
N ALA A 454 2.70 5.58 24.28
CA ALA A 454 2.41 6.99 24.50
C ALA A 454 0.88 7.19 24.44
N ARG A 455 0.27 7.46 25.60
CA ARG A 455 -1.13 7.87 25.67
C ARG A 455 -1.21 9.16 24.87
N ARG A 456 -1.65 9.07 23.62
CA ARG A 456 -1.85 10.19 22.70
C ARG A 456 -3.05 11.07 23.09
N ASN A 457 -3.45 11.05 24.36
CA ASN A 457 -4.51 11.88 24.92
C ASN A 457 -3.97 13.21 25.47
N SER A 458 -2.65 13.47 25.41
CA SER A 458 -2.03 14.73 25.85
C SER A 458 -1.76 15.73 24.72
N LEU A 459 -2.24 15.49 23.50
CA LEU A 459 -2.12 16.41 22.35
C LEU A 459 -3.47 16.64 21.63
N MET A 460 -4.55 16.83 22.38
CA MET A 460 -5.70 17.58 21.87
C MET A 460 -5.72 18.95 22.55
N PRO A 461 -5.55 20.07 21.83
CA PRO A 461 -6.04 21.34 22.30
C PRO A 461 -7.57 21.22 22.42
N GLN A 462 -8.09 21.65 23.57
CA GLN A 462 -9.52 21.87 23.75
C GLN A 462 -10.02 22.77 22.61
N LEU A 463 -10.88 22.23 21.74
CA LEU A 463 -11.74 23.04 20.87
C LEU A 463 -12.83 23.67 21.75
N GLN A 464 -12.44 24.68 22.52
CA GLN A 464 -13.37 25.68 23.03
C GLN A 464 -13.53 26.77 21.96
N GLN A 465 -14.75 26.83 21.42
CA GLN A 465 -15.45 28.02 20.92
C GLN A 465 -14.58 29.22 20.52
N LEU A 466 -14.40 29.44 19.22
CA LEU A 466 -14.15 30.78 18.68
C LEU A 466 -14.95 31.00 17.39
N GLN A 467 -15.62 32.15 17.38
CA GLN A 467 -16.48 32.74 16.35
C GLN A 467 -15.74 32.99 15.01
N PRO A 468 -16.49 33.23 13.91
CA PRO A 468 -15.90 33.51 12.61
C PRO A 468 -15.42 34.97 12.53
N GLY A 469 -14.18 35.17 12.10
CA GLY A 469 -13.68 36.46 11.64
C GLY A 469 -12.31 36.85 12.19
N ALA A 470 -11.24 36.48 11.49
CA ALA A 470 -10.00 37.25 11.45
C ALA A 470 -9.12 36.79 10.27
N LEU A 471 -9.06 37.63 9.22
CA LEU A 471 -8.03 37.63 8.19
C LEU A 471 -6.67 37.93 8.84
N ILE A 472 -5.65 37.09 8.62
CA ILE A 472 -4.24 37.41 8.91
C ILE A 472 -3.35 36.87 7.76
N PRO A 473 -2.31 37.62 7.32
CA PRO A 473 -1.82 37.59 5.94
C PRO A 473 -0.62 36.67 5.69
N ALA A 474 -0.40 36.38 4.41
CA ALA A 474 0.72 35.63 3.87
C ALA A 474 2.09 36.16 4.34
N ARG A 475 2.90 35.27 4.93
CA ARG A 475 4.34 35.47 5.10
C ARG A 475 5.09 34.39 4.34
N GLY A 476 5.77 34.82 3.28
CA GLY A 476 6.64 33.97 2.46
C GLY A 476 7.83 33.45 3.26
N HIS A 477 8.01 32.13 3.21
CA HIS A 477 9.22 31.48 3.69
C HIS A 477 10.27 31.47 2.57
N ARG A 478 11.35 32.22 2.78
CA ARG A 478 12.59 32.15 2.01
C ARG A 478 13.38 30.90 2.44
N TYR A 479 13.74 30.05 1.47
CA TYR A 479 14.73 28.99 1.66
C TYR A 479 16.15 29.60 1.77
N PRO A 480 17.03 29.08 2.65
CA PRO A 480 18.44 29.44 2.61
C PRO A 480 19.14 28.65 1.49
N THR A 481 19.69 29.39 0.53
CA THR A 481 20.65 28.89 -0.47
C THR A 481 21.98 28.56 0.21
N ARG A 482 22.47 27.34 -0.02
CA ARG A 482 23.77 26.87 0.46
C ARG A 482 24.85 27.41 -0.48
N SER A 483 25.53 28.48 -0.09
CA SER A 483 26.66 29.02 -0.86
C SER A 483 27.91 28.17 -0.65
N SER A 484 28.56 27.86 -1.77
CA SER A 484 29.95 27.44 -1.91
C SER A 484 30.92 28.29 -1.09
N ARG A 485 31.92 27.66 -0.46
CA ARG A 485 33.23 28.28 -0.21
C ARG A 485 34.35 27.25 -0.38
N LEU A 486 35.07 27.44 -1.48
CA LEU A 486 36.49 27.15 -1.65
C LEU A 486 37.33 27.84 -0.57
N ARG A 487 38.36 27.13 -0.09
CA ARG A 487 39.73 27.54 0.30
C ARG A 487 40.42 26.23 0.72
N GLY A 488 41.54 25.77 0.19
CA GLY A 488 42.69 26.47 -0.38
C GLY A 488 43.88 26.28 0.56
N VAL A 489 44.63 25.19 0.35
CA VAL A 489 46.11 25.09 0.34
C VAL A 489 46.46 23.97 -0.63
#